data_AF-A0A8T5TCS6-F1
#
_entry.id   AF-A0A8T5TCS6-F1
#
_cell.length_a   1.000
_cell.length_b   1.000
_cell.length_c   1.000
_cell.angle_alpha   90.00
_cell.angle_beta   90.00
_cell.angle_gamma   90.00
#
_symmetry.space_group_name_H-M   'P 1'
#
loop_
_entity.id
_entity.type
_entity.pdbx_description
1 polymer ?
#
loop_
_entity_poly.entity_id
_entity_poly.type
_entity_poly.pdbx_seq_one_letter_code
_entity_poly.pdbx_strand_id
1 'polypeptide(L)'
;MNFLEYPIDYPFRPSLLAVEWLIIIICFELGIFFLINDRRKKIFFNYLQKFGYSTLFVSFGLMRFFTLLSDFYSLDSYYRLFFLEMRYVSMTFGALLFIFFTEKSKKYLIIKYFFTITTLIFMMLFLIFILIGNSLSIFFYLLIWLFFIIFLIIHAIGLVKNIPYLENYRLNIFKFLFLILLLIFGNVISLDIFNLYMGHEIRLLGSILQLICICLIFRFLIIHPINYEFNWRNVVEDIYILSLSGASLFHQSYSNINKKPIDASLVSGAISTVNIILKKLTLSQGKGIGIMRKKGANIYIYTGKYCVGTLISKEDIGYLKYYLKKLIERIEIIYKNVFEDWKGELQIFHPIKSIIEEIFPK
;
A
#
# COMPACT_ATOMS: atom_id res chain seq x y z
N MET A 1 29.84 -15.17 20.21
CA MET A 1 30.35 -14.62 21.48
C MET A 1 29.18 -14.47 22.44
N ASN A 2 29.26 -15.08 23.63
CA ASN A 2 28.24 -14.98 24.68
C ASN A 2 28.62 -13.86 25.64
N PHE A 3 28.02 -12.68 25.46
CA PHE A 3 28.34 -11.50 26.28
C PHE A 3 27.28 -11.19 27.35
N LEU A 4 26.13 -11.88 27.33
CA LEU A 4 25.04 -11.68 28.29
C LEU A 4 24.70 -13.00 28.99
N GLU A 5 24.36 -12.90 30.27
CA GLU A 5 23.73 -13.99 31.00
C GLU A 5 22.38 -14.30 30.33
N TYR A 6 22.22 -15.56 29.92
CA TYR A 6 20.97 -16.12 29.42
C TYR A 6 20.65 -17.38 30.23
N PRO A 7 19.36 -17.69 30.49
CA PRO A 7 18.19 -16.88 30.16
C PRO A 7 18.15 -15.56 30.95
N ILE A 8 17.54 -14.53 30.37
CA ILE A 8 17.37 -13.22 31.03
C ILE A 8 16.50 -13.41 32.27
N ASP A 9 17.06 -13.20 33.46
CA ASP A 9 16.36 -13.39 34.76
C ASP A 9 16.28 -12.13 35.64
N TYR A 10 16.34 -10.96 35.02
CA TYR A 10 16.35 -9.66 35.71
C TYR A 10 14.94 -9.14 36.04
N PRO A 11 14.79 -8.11 36.91
CA PRO A 11 13.49 -7.58 37.34
C PRO A 11 12.55 -7.16 36.20
N PHE A 12 13.10 -6.75 35.06
CA PHE A 12 12.35 -6.33 33.87
C PHE A 12 11.91 -7.48 32.96
N ARG A 13 12.24 -8.74 33.30
CA ARG A 13 11.86 -9.93 32.52
C ARG A 13 10.36 -9.98 32.21
N PRO A 14 9.43 -9.75 33.17
CA PRO A 14 8.00 -9.83 32.89
C PRO A 14 7.56 -8.76 31.87
N SER A 15 8.04 -7.53 32.01
CA SER A 15 7.70 -6.42 31.13
C SER A 15 8.23 -6.63 29.71
N LEU A 16 9.47 -7.10 29.58
CA LEU A 16 10.07 -7.44 28.28
C LEU A 16 9.31 -8.58 27.60
N LEU A 17 9.01 -9.66 28.33
CA LEU A 17 8.24 -10.78 27.79
C LEU A 17 6.86 -10.32 27.30
N ALA A 18 6.16 -9.49 28.07
CA ALA A 18 4.86 -8.97 27.68
C ALA A 18 4.93 -8.16 26.38
N VAL A 19 5.91 -7.26 26.25
CA VAL A 19 6.08 -6.44 25.04
C VAL A 19 6.48 -7.30 23.83
N GLU A 20 7.42 -8.24 23.97
CA GLU A 20 7.84 -9.12 22.87
C GLU A 20 6.67 -10.01 22.40
N TRP A 21 5.89 -10.59 23.32
CA TRP A 21 4.68 -11.36 22.97
C TRP A 21 3.65 -10.50 22.23
N LEU A 22 3.44 -9.27 22.68
CA LEU A 22 2.50 -8.35 22.05
C LEU A 22 2.96 -8.00 20.62
N ILE A 23 4.26 -7.74 20.41
CA ILE A 23 4.82 -7.56 19.06
C ILE A 23 4.57 -8.78 18.18
N ILE A 24 4.83 -9.99 18.69
CA ILE A 24 4.64 -11.25 17.96
C ILE A 24 3.17 -11.40 17.53
N ILE A 25 2.24 -11.24 18.46
CA ILE A 25 0.79 -11.38 18.22
C ILE A 25 0.34 -10.37 17.17
N ILE A 26 0.66 -9.08 17.36
CA ILE A 26 0.28 -8.03 16.41
C ILE A 26 0.86 -8.36 15.03
N CYS A 27 2.14 -8.69 14.91
CA CYS A 27 2.74 -9.01 13.62
C CYS A 27 2.02 -10.17 12.91
N PHE A 28 1.65 -11.24 13.61
CA PHE A 28 0.88 -12.32 13.01
C PHE A 28 -0.55 -11.89 12.61
N GLU A 29 -1.25 -11.15 13.47
CA GLU A 29 -2.58 -10.63 13.17
C GLU A 29 -2.58 -9.71 11.95
N LEU A 30 -1.61 -8.79 11.87
CA LEU A 30 -1.41 -7.91 10.71
C LEU A 30 -1.09 -8.72 9.45
N GLY A 31 -0.26 -9.74 9.57
CA GLY A 31 0.05 -10.67 8.50
C GLY A 31 -1.20 -11.37 7.95
N ILE A 32 -2.03 -11.91 8.85
CA ILE A 32 -3.31 -12.57 8.52
C ILE A 32 -4.31 -11.57 7.95
N PHE A 33 -4.38 -10.36 8.49
CA PHE A 33 -5.26 -9.29 8.01
C PHE A 33 -5.02 -8.98 6.53
N PHE A 34 -3.76 -8.83 6.11
CA PHE A 34 -3.43 -8.61 4.70
C PHE A 34 -3.80 -9.79 3.79
N LEU A 35 -3.73 -11.03 4.28
CA LEU A 35 -4.14 -12.23 3.53
C LEU A 35 -5.66 -12.33 3.37
N ILE A 36 -6.42 -12.05 4.43
CA ILE A 36 -7.88 -12.24 4.45
C ILE A 36 -8.60 -11.10 3.73
N ASN A 37 -8.17 -9.85 3.95
CA ASN A 37 -8.86 -8.66 3.43
C ASN A 37 -8.98 -8.67 1.89
N ASP A 38 -8.10 -9.39 1.19
CA ASP A 38 -8.07 -9.41 -0.27
C ASP A 38 -8.77 -10.59 -0.92
N ARG A 39 -9.08 -11.68 -0.19
CA ARG A 39 -9.88 -12.78 -0.77
C ARG A 39 -11.27 -12.33 -1.26
N ARG A 40 -11.74 -11.17 -0.78
CA ARG A 40 -13.03 -10.59 -1.18
C ARG A 40 -12.95 -9.72 -2.45
N LYS A 41 -11.75 -9.31 -2.89
CA LYS A 41 -11.54 -8.47 -4.08
C LYS A 41 -10.85 -9.31 -5.16
N LYS A 42 -11.53 -9.63 -6.27
CA LYS A 42 -11.08 -10.56 -7.33
C LYS A 42 -9.88 -10.08 -8.17
N ILE A 43 -9.00 -9.22 -7.65
CA ILE A 43 -7.93 -8.54 -8.41
C ILE A 43 -6.59 -9.17 -8.07
N PHE A 44 -6.03 -9.91 -9.02
CA PHE A 44 -4.78 -10.66 -8.85
C PHE A 44 -3.57 -9.78 -8.48
N PHE A 45 -3.49 -8.53 -8.96
CA PHE A 45 -2.34 -7.66 -8.71
C PHE A 45 -2.31 -7.04 -7.32
N ASN A 46 -3.47 -6.62 -6.79
CA ASN A 46 -3.59 -6.15 -5.41
C ASN A 46 -3.23 -7.25 -4.41
N TYR A 47 -3.59 -8.48 -4.77
CA TYR A 47 -3.32 -9.66 -3.97
C TYR A 47 -1.83 -9.89 -3.78
N LEU A 48 -1.01 -9.74 -4.83
CA LEU A 48 0.44 -9.97 -4.73
C LEU A 48 1.13 -8.96 -3.80
N GLN A 49 0.86 -7.66 -3.93
CA GLN A 49 1.52 -6.66 -3.09
C GLN A 49 1.13 -6.80 -1.62
N LYS A 50 -0.15 -7.06 -1.32
CA LYS A 50 -0.62 -7.37 0.04
C LYS A 50 -0.06 -8.67 0.58
N PHE A 51 0.09 -9.68 -0.27
CA PHE A 51 0.75 -10.91 0.11
C PHE A 51 2.21 -10.65 0.49
N GLY A 52 2.92 -9.77 -0.24
CA GLY A 52 4.23 -9.28 0.18
C GLY A 52 4.22 -8.61 1.56
N TYR A 53 3.27 -7.72 1.84
CA TYR A 53 3.15 -7.13 3.17
C TYR A 53 2.88 -8.17 4.26
N SER A 54 2.01 -9.13 3.98
CA SER A 54 1.76 -10.24 4.88
C SER A 54 3.05 -11.01 5.19
N THR A 55 3.85 -11.35 4.17
CA THR A 55 5.09 -12.10 4.38
C THR A 55 6.09 -11.33 5.24
N LEU A 56 6.18 -10.00 5.11
CA LEU A 56 7.03 -9.17 5.99
C LEU A 56 6.57 -9.20 7.45
N PHE A 57 5.27 -9.02 7.71
CA PHE A 57 4.76 -9.01 9.08
C PHE A 57 4.89 -10.38 9.74
N VAL A 58 4.56 -11.46 9.00
CA VAL A 58 4.73 -12.84 9.49
C VAL A 58 6.20 -13.15 9.77
N SER A 59 7.12 -12.78 8.87
CA SER A 59 8.55 -13.01 9.08
C SER A 59 9.11 -12.22 10.26
N PHE A 60 8.63 -11.00 10.48
CA PHE A 60 9.02 -10.19 11.64
C PHE A 60 8.47 -10.79 12.95
N GLY A 61 7.24 -11.31 12.93
CA GLY A 61 6.68 -12.08 14.05
C GLY A 61 7.49 -13.32 14.38
N LEU A 62 7.89 -14.10 13.36
CA LEU A 62 8.78 -15.26 13.53
C LEU A 62 10.17 -14.88 14.04
N MET A 63 10.74 -13.79 13.51
CA MET A 63 12.03 -13.25 13.98
C MET A 63 11.96 -12.93 15.47
N ARG A 64 10.89 -12.27 15.92
CA ARG A 64 10.65 -11.93 17.34
C ARG A 64 10.43 -13.17 18.19
N PHE A 65 9.66 -14.14 17.69
CA PHE A 65 9.45 -15.42 18.36
C PHE A 65 10.76 -16.18 18.61
N PHE A 66 11.63 -16.29 17.60
CA PHE A 66 12.94 -16.91 17.79
C PHE A 66 13.87 -16.11 18.70
N THR A 67 13.78 -14.77 18.67
CA THR A 67 14.50 -13.91 19.65
C THR A 67 14.04 -14.21 21.08
N LEU A 68 12.74 -14.38 21.29
CA LEU A 68 12.16 -14.69 22.58
C LEU A 68 12.63 -16.07 23.09
N LEU A 69 12.64 -17.09 22.22
CA LEU A 69 13.17 -18.41 22.56
C LEU A 69 14.66 -18.38 22.90
N SER A 70 15.46 -17.67 22.09
CA SER A 70 16.88 -17.44 22.33
C SER A 70 17.12 -16.83 23.70
N ASP A 71 16.44 -15.75 24.03
CA ASP A 71 16.88 -14.91 25.15
C ASP A 71 16.23 -15.28 26.49
N PHE A 72 15.03 -15.86 26.48
CA PHE A 72 14.28 -16.14 27.72
C PHE A 72 14.16 -17.63 28.07
N TYR A 73 14.39 -18.52 27.11
CA TYR A 73 14.10 -19.95 27.27
C TYR A 73 15.28 -20.88 26.96
N SER A 74 16.34 -20.38 26.31
CA SER A 74 17.52 -21.21 26.06
C SER A 74 18.37 -21.34 27.34
N LEU A 75 18.69 -22.57 27.70
CA LEU A 75 19.58 -22.90 28.83
C LEU A 75 21.03 -23.11 28.36
N ASP A 76 21.21 -23.52 27.10
CA ASP A 76 22.52 -23.79 26.51
C ASP A 76 22.85 -22.76 25.42
N SER A 77 24.14 -22.39 25.37
CA SER A 77 24.77 -21.61 24.31
C SER A 77 24.44 -22.12 22.91
N TYR A 78 24.38 -23.44 22.74
CA TYR A 78 24.11 -24.07 21.46
C TYR A 78 22.68 -23.78 20.98
N TYR A 79 21.67 -24.03 21.83
CA TYR A 79 20.27 -23.73 21.50
C TYR A 79 20.03 -22.24 21.29
N ARG A 80 20.69 -21.39 22.07
CA ARG A 80 20.64 -19.94 21.90
C ARG A 80 21.12 -19.53 20.50
N LEU A 81 22.29 -20.00 20.09
CA LEU A 81 22.87 -19.69 18.79
C LEU A 81 21.95 -20.16 17.66
N PHE A 82 21.42 -21.38 17.76
CA PHE A 82 20.46 -21.92 16.81
C PHE A 82 19.22 -21.03 16.65
N PHE A 83 18.60 -20.58 17.75
CA PHE A 83 17.46 -19.67 17.68
C PHE A 83 17.83 -18.29 17.11
N LEU A 84 19.01 -17.76 17.41
CA LEU A 84 19.50 -16.52 16.80
C LEU A 84 19.72 -16.67 15.29
N GLU A 85 20.17 -17.82 14.81
CA GLU A 85 20.28 -18.11 13.37
C GLU A 85 18.90 -18.20 12.72
N MET A 86 17.96 -18.93 13.34
CA MET A 86 16.57 -19.03 12.86
C MET A 86 15.88 -17.66 12.79
N ARG A 87 16.18 -16.76 13.73
CA ARG A 87 15.76 -15.35 13.69
C ARG A 87 16.22 -14.65 12.41
N TYR A 88 17.48 -14.82 12.02
CA TYR A 88 18.01 -14.19 10.81
C TYR A 88 17.45 -14.83 9.54
N VAL A 89 17.30 -16.15 9.53
CA VAL A 89 16.70 -16.90 8.41
C VAL A 89 15.25 -16.49 8.19
N SER A 90 14.44 -16.38 9.24
CA SER A 90 13.03 -16.03 9.09
C SER A 90 12.86 -14.65 8.47
N MET A 91 13.66 -13.67 8.90
CA MET A 91 13.55 -12.30 8.40
C MET A 91 14.11 -12.13 6.98
N THR A 92 15.23 -12.79 6.64
CA THR A 92 15.78 -12.78 5.28
C THR A 92 14.84 -13.47 4.28
N PHE A 93 14.20 -14.57 4.68
CA PHE A 93 13.19 -15.24 3.88
C PHE A 93 11.96 -14.36 3.63
N GLY A 94 11.48 -13.66 4.66
CA GLY A 94 10.39 -12.70 4.52
C GLY A 94 10.71 -11.54 3.58
N ALA A 95 11.93 -11.00 3.67
CA ALA A 95 12.43 -9.96 2.77
C ALA A 95 12.48 -10.45 1.32
N LEU A 96 12.99 -11.67 1.08
CA LEU A 96 13.00 -12.30 -0.25
C LEU A 96 11.59 -12.43 -0.82
N LEU A 97 10.64 -12.99 -0.05
CA LEU A 97 9.26 -13.13 -0.49
C LEU A 97 8.62 -11.77 -0.80
N PHE A 98 8.83 -10.78 0.06
CA PHE A 98 8.33 -9.42 -0.17
C PHE A 98 8.84 -8.83 -1.48
N ILE A 99 10.15 -8.91 -1.72
CA ILE A 99 10.77 -8.43 -2.95
C ILE A 99 10.17 -9.18 -4.15
N PHE A 100 10.09 -10.51 -4.08
CA PHE A 100 9.53 -11.34 -5.14
C PHE A 100 8.10 -10.94 -5.51
N PHE A 101 7.19 -10.83 -4.53
CA PHE A 101 5.80 -10.47 -4.78
C PHE A 101 5.66 -9.04 -5.31
N THR A 102 6.49 -8.13 -4.81
CA THR A 102 6.49 -6.73 -5.22
C THR A 102 7.02 -6.59 -6.65
N GLU A 103 8.14 -7.22 -7.02
CA GLU A 103 8.67 -7.23 -8.39
C GLU A 103 7.78 -8.00 -9.37
N LYS A 104 7.07 -9.04 -8.91
CA LYS A 104 6.06 -9.73 -9.72
C LYS A 104 4.90 -8.79 -10.09
N SER A 105 4.54 -7.87 -9.20
CA SER A 105 3.46 -6.89 -9.43
C SER A 105 3.87 -5.73 -10.34
N LYS A 106 5.14 -5.29 -10.32
CA LYS A 106 5.62 -4.13 -11.08
C LYS A 106 7.09 -4.31 -11.48
N LYS A 107 7.41 -3.92 -12.72
CA LYS A 107 8.81 -3.82 -13.17
C LYS A 107 9.43 -2.53 -12.58
N TYR A 108 10.45 -2.68 -11.73
CA TYR A 108 11.18 -1.54 -11.13
C TYR A 108 12.44 -1.17 -11.91
N LEU A 109 13.11 -2.16 -12.51
CA LEU A 109 14.31 -2.00 -13.33
C LEU A 109 14.09 -2.58 -14.74
N ILE A 110 15.08 -2.36 -15.61
CA ILE A 110 15.12 -2.89 -16.98
C ILE A 110 14.99 -4.42 -16.97
N ILE A 111 15.68 -5.07 -16.03
CA ILE A 111 15.65 -6.52 -15.83
C ILE A 111 14.57 -6.87 -14.81
N LYS A 112 13.61 -7.71 -15.23
CA LYS A 112 12.57 -8.24 -14.34
C LYS A 112 13.21 -9.17 -13.30
N TYR A 113 12.85 -9.02 -12.02
CA TYR A 113 13.33 -9.82 -10.88
C TYR A 113 14.80 -9.61 -10.48
N PHE A 114 15.41 -8.46 -10.82
CA PHE A 114 16.79 -8.18 -10.45
C PHE A 114 17.02 -8.29 -8.93
N PHE A 115 16.19 -7.63 -8.12
CA PHE A 115 16.35 -7.65 -6.67
C PHE A 115 16.11 -9.05 -6.09
N THR A 116 15.12 -9.77 -6.61
CA THR A 116 14.81 -11.14 -6.19
C THR A 116 15.99 -12.07 -6.44
N ILE A 117 16.57 -12.05 -7.64
CA ILE A 117 17.68 -12.95 -8.00
C ILE A 117 18.91 -12.63 -7.14
N THR A 118 19.27 -11.35 -6.99
CA THR A 118 20.42 -10.96 -6.18
C THR A 118 20.24 -11.32 -4.70
N THR A 119 19.05 -11.06 -4.13
CA THR A 119 18.77 -11.43 -2.73
C THR A 119 18.70 -12.94 -2.53
N LEU A 120 18.23 -13.70 -3.51
CA LEU A 120 18.26 -15.17 -3.48
C LEU A 120 19.70 -15.70 -3.45
N ILE A 121 20.59 -15.16 -4.29
CA ILE A 121 22.02 -15.55 -4.31
C ILE A 121 22.66 -15.27 -2.93
N PHE A 122 22.45 -14.07 -2.38
CA PHE A 122 22.96 -13.74 -1.05
C PHE A 122 22.35 -14.61 0.05
N MET A 123 21.07 -14.96 -0.04
CA MET A 123 20.41 -15.86 0.91
C MET A 123 20.99 -17.28 0.85
N MET A 124 21.28 -17.82 -0.34
CA MET A 124 21.90 -19.14 -0.48
C MET A 124 23.32 -19.15 0.10
N LEU A 125 24.13 -18.12 -0.17
CA LEU A 125 25.46 -17.97 0.44
C LEU A 125 25.36 -17.85 1.97
N PHE A 126 24.44 -17.03 2.46
CA PHE A 126 24.16 -16.86 3.88
C PHE A 126 23.84 -18.21 4.56
N LEU A 127 22.96 -19.02 3.97
CA LEU A 127 22.62 -20.35 4.49
C LEU A 127 23.81 -21.32 4.49
N ILE A 128 24.62 -21.33 3.41
CA ILE A 128 25.83 -22.16 3.35
C ILE A 128 26.80 -21.78 4.48
N PHE A 129 27.03 -20.49 4.70
CA PHE A 129 27.95 -20.05 5.75
C PHE A 129 27.41 -20.26 7.17
N ILE A 130 26.09 -20.22 7.38
CA ILE A 130 25.47 -20.66 8.65
C ILE A 130 25.77 -22.14 8.89
N LEU A 131 25.55 -23.01 7.90
CA LEU A 131 25.75 -24.46 8.06
C LEU A 131 27.21 -24.82 8.37
N ILE A 132 28.16 -24.03 7.87
CA ILE A 132 29.60 -24.18 8.16
C ILE A 132 29.98 -23.59 9.54
N GLY A 133 29.12 -22.76 10.14
CA GLY A 133 29.43 -22.03 11.37
C GLY A 133 30.42 -20.87 11.17
N ASN A 134 30.47 -20.28 9.98
CA ASN A 134 31.43 -19.23 9.62
C ASN A 134 30.87 -17.83 9.91
N SER A 135 31.73 -16.93 10.44
CA SER A 135 31.39 -15.53 10.71
C SER A 135 31.05 -14.71 9.47
N LEU A 136 31.46 -15.16 8.27
CA LEU A 136 31.06 -14.57 6.98
C LEU A 136 29.54 -14.54 6.76
N SER A 137 28.77 -15.39 7.46
CA SER A 137 27.29 -15.33 7.44
C SER A 137 26.76 -13.94 7.83
N ILE A 138 27.40 -13.27 8.80
CA ILE A 138 27.02 -11.91 9.24
C ILE A 138 27.21 -10.91 8.10
N PHE A 139 28.29 -11.03 7.33
CA PHE A 139 28.56 -10.15 6.18
C PHE A 139 27.47 -10.29 5.11
N PHE A 140 27.10 -11.52 4.73
CA PHE A 140 26.02 -11.74 3.76
C PHE A 140 24.65 -11.28 4.29
N TYR A 141 24.38 -11.47 5.57
CA TYR A 141 23.18 -10.93 6.21
C TYR A 141 23.09 -9.41 6.07
N LEU A 142 24.19 -8.69 6.35
CA LEU A 142 24.24 -7.23 6.18
C LEU A 142 24.05 -6.80 4.71
N LEU A 143 24.64 -7.54 3.76
CA LEU A 143 24.43 -7.28 2.33
C LEU A 143 22.96 -7.43 1.92
N ILE A 144 22.26 -8.47 2.39
CA ILE A 144 20.82 -8.67 2.13
C ILE A 144 20.03 -7.45 2.61
N TRP A 145 20.32 -6.95 3.81
CA TRP A 145 19.62 -5.81 4.38
C TRP A 145 19.92 -4.49 3.67
N LEU A 146 21.17 -4.26 3.29
CA LEU A 146 21.55 -3.12 2.47
C LEU A 146 20.74 -3.12 1.16
N PHE A 147 20.68 -4.28 0.49
CA PHE A 147 19.92 -4.45 -0.75
C PHE A 147 18.41 -4.27 -0.54
N PHE A 148 17.86 -4.79 0.56
CA PHE A 148 16.46 -4.63 0.92
C PHE A 148 16.09 -3.16 1.21
N ILE A 149 16.96 -2.40 1.88
CA ILE A 149 16.76 -0.97 2.13
C ILE A 149 16.78 -0.19 0.82
N ILE A 150 17.75 -0.46 -0.07
CA ILE A 150 17.80 0.16 -1.40
C ILE A 150 16.52 -0.14 -2.17
N PHE A 151 16.06 -1.40 -2.15
CA PHE A 151 14.80 -1.81 -2.75
C PHE A 151 13.60 -1.03 -2.18
N LEU A 152 13.49 -0.93 -0.86
CA LEU A 152 12.42 -0.18 -0.21
C LEU A 152 12.41 1.30 -0.58
N ILE A 153 13.58 1.94 -0.68
CA ILE A 153 13.70 3.34 -1.12
C ILE A 153 13.20 3.48 -2.56
N ILE A 154 13.65 2.61 -3.47
CA ILE A 154 13.20 2.62 -4.88
C ILE A 154 11.69 2.36 -4.97
N HIS A 155 11.17 1.42 -4.18
CA HIS A 155 9.74 1.13 -4.10
C HIS A 155 8.95 2.35 -3.62
N ALA A 156 9.41 3.03 -2.55
CA ALA A 156 8.79 4.23 -2.01
C ALA A 156 8.82 5.40 -3.01
N ILE A 157 9.94 5.64 -3.69
CA ILE A 157 10.04 6.65 -4.75
C ILE A 157 9.08 6.32 -5.90
N GLY A 158 8.97 5.04 -6.26
CA GLY A 158 8.02 4.55 -7.26
C GLY A 158 6.55 4.79 -6.87
N LEU A 159 6.23 4.80 -5.58
CA LEU A 159 4.90 5.19 -5.06
C LEU A 159 4.69 6.71 -5.19
N VAL A 160 5.69 7.54 -4.86
CA VAL A 160 5.58 9.02 -4.97
C VAL A 160 5.32 9.46 -6.40
N LYS A 161 6.09 8.95 -7.36
CA LYS A 161 6.02 9.39 -8.77
C LYS A 161 4.63 9.18 -9.38
N ASN A 162 3.90 8.18 -8.90
CA ASN A 162 2.58 7.84 -9.41
C ASN A 162 1.44 8.69 -8.80
N ILE A 163 1.71 9.50 -7.77
CA ILE A 163 0.71 10.38 -7.13
C ILE A 163 1.16 11.84 -7.14
N PRO A 164 1.19 12.49 -8.31
CA PRO A 164 1.69 13.87 -8.41
C PRO A 164 0.80 14.91 -7.72
N TYR A 165 -0.48 14.61 -7.44
CA TYR A 165 -1.47 15.62 -7.06
C TYR A 165 -1.88 15.67 -5.58
N LEU A 166 -1.25 14.88 -4.72
CA LEU A 166 -1.47 14.95 -3.27
C LEU A 166 -0.20 15.46 -2.61
N GLU A 167 -0.12 16.78 -2.36
CA GLU A 167 1.03 17.41 -1.67
C GLU A 167 1.31 16.72 -0.33
N ASN A 168 0.27 16.30 0.39
CA ASN A 168 0.37 15.54 1.64
C ASN A 168 0.92 14.11 1.46
N TYR A 169 0.88 13.55 0.26
CA TYR A 169 1.33 12.18 0.00
C TYR A 169 2.85 12.05 0.08
N ARG A 170 3.59 13.05 -0.41
CA ARG A 170 5.06 13.09 -0.27
C ARG A 170 5.47 13.07 1.19
N LEU A 171 4.85 13.92 2.00
CA LEU A 171 5.07 13.97 3.45
C LEU A 171 4.74 12.63 4.11
N ASN A 172 3.65 11.97 3.71
CA ASN A 172 3.32 10.66 4.25
C ASN A 172 4.35 9.58 3.89
N ILE A 173 4.91 9.60 2.68
CA ILE A 173 5.99 8.66 2.30
C ILE A 173 7.27 8.93 3.08
N PHE A 174 7.64 10.19 3.30
CA PHE A 174 8.77 10.52 4.17
C PHE A 174 8.54 10.04 5.60
N LYS A 175 7.32 10.20 6.14
CA LYS A 175 6.94 9.64 7.44
C LYS A 175 7.07 8.11 7.46
N PHE A 176 6.63 7.43 6.40
CA PHE A 176 6.78 5.97 6.29
C PHE A 176 8.24 5.52 6.29
N LEU A 177 9.11 6.16 5.49
CA LEU A 177 10.53 5.87 5.48
C LEU A 177 11.18 6.16 6.85
N PHE A 178 10.80 7.25 7.49
CA PHE A 178 11.26 7.59 8.84
C PHE A 178 10.82 6.54 9.86
N LEU A 179 9.59 6.02 9.78
CA LEU A 179 9.13 4.93 10.64
C LEU A 179 9.90 3.63 10.43
N ILE A 180 10.30 3.32 9.19
CA ILE A 180 11.17 2.16 8.91
C ILE A 180 12.55 2.37 9.55
N LEU A 181 13.13 3.57 9.44
CA LEU A 181 14.40 3.88 10.09
C LEU A 181 14.30 3.77 11.62
N LEU A 182 13.22 4.26 12.22
CA LEU A 182 12.95 4.09 13.65
C LEU A 182 12.77 2.63 14.06
N LEU A 183 12.12 1.81 13.22
CA LEU A 183 11.99 0.37 13.45
C LEU A 183 13.37 -0.32 13.45
N ILE A 184 14.23 0.03 12.49
CA ILE A 184 15.62 -0.47 12.42
C ILE A 184 16.40 -0.01 13.65
N PHE A 185 16.29 1.26 14.01
CA PHE A 185 16.97 1.84 15.17
C PHE A 185 16.53 1.15 16.47
N GLY A 186 15.23 0.95 16.67
CA GLY A 186 14.71 0.19 17.81
C GLY A 186 15.25 -1.24 17.84
N ASN A 187 15.42 -1.89 16.68
CA ASN A 187 16.04 -3.22 16.60
C ASN A 187 17.53 -3.22 16.94
N VAL A 188 18.27 -2.19 16.51
CA VAL A 188 19.69 -2.01 16.85
C VAL A 188 19.87 -1.81 18.35
N ILE A 189 19.03 -0.98 18.98
CA ILE A 189 19.04 -0.78 20.43
C ILE A 189 18.77 -2.09 21.19
N SER A 190 17.96 -2.98 20.61
CA SER A 190 17.63 -4.26 21.24
C SER A 190 18.77 -5.30 21.16
N LEU A 191 19.85 -5.02 20.43
CA LEU A 191 20.98 -5.93 20.27
C LEU A 191 21.74 -6.11 21.59
N ASP A 192 22.26 -7.33 21.77
CA ASP A 192 23.08 -7.73 22.92
C ASP A 192 24.22 -6.75 23.25
N ILE A 193 24.88 -6.22 22.23
CA ILE A 193 26.00 -5.28 22.41
C ILE A 193 25.53 -4.02 23.14
N PHE A 194 24.39 -3.45 22.74
CA PHE A 194 23.85 -2.26 23.40
C PHE A 194 23.33 -2.56 24.80
N ASN A 195 22.69 -3.71 24.97
CA ASN A 195 22.20 -4.17 26.27
C ASN A 195 23.34 -4.37 27.27
N LEU A 196 24.52 -4.80 26.82
CA LEU A 196 25.71 -4.93 27.67
C LEU A 196 26.21 -3.56 28.20
N TYR A 197 26.20 -2.52 27.38
CA TYR A 197 26.72 -1.21 27.77
C TYR A 197 25.70 -0.34 28.51
N MET A 198 24.42 -0.40 28.13
CA MET A 198 23.36 0.50 28.61
C MET A 198 22.35 -0.20 29.53
N GLY A 199 22.48 -1.51 29.74
CA GLY A 199 21.56 -2.30 30.53
C GLY A 199 20.27 -2.71 29.79
N HIS A 200 19.45 -3.50 30.47
CA HIS A 200 18.22 -4.08 29.91
C HIS A 200 17.08 -3.08 29.70
N GLU A 201 17.13 -1.93 30.35
CA GLU A 201 16.13 -0.86 30.20
C GLU A 201 16.09 -0.35 28.75
N ILE A 202 17.26 -0.24 28.11
CA ILE A 202 17.34 0.21 26.73
C ILE A 202 16.68 -0.79 25.78
N ARG A 203 16.77 -2.09 26.08
CA ARG A 203 16.09 -3.14 25.32
C ARG A 203 14.58 -2.94 25.35
N LEU A 204 14.02 -2.68 26.53
CA LEU A 204 12.58 -2.45 26.71
C LEU A 204 12.13 -1.23 25.91
N LEU A 205 12.89 -0.13 25.98
CA LEU A 205 12.66 1.06 25.17
C LEU A 205 12.68 0.74 23.66
N GLY A 206 13.65 -0.06 23.22
CA GLY A 206 13.78 -0.54 21.84
C GLY A 206 12.54 -1.32 21.37
N SER A 207 12.06 -2.26 22.18
CA SER A 207 10.87 -3.07 21.86
C SER A 207 9.59 -2.22 21.85
N ILE A 208 9.42 -1.28 22.79
CA ILE A 208 8.29 -0.33 22.77
C ILE A 208 8.32 0.55 21.52
N LEU A 209 9.49 1.07 21.14
CA LEU A 209 9.65 1.88 19.94
C LEU A 209 9.27 1.10 18.68
N GLN A 210 9.72 -0.15 18.58
CA GLN A 210 9.36 -1.02 17.45
C GLN A 210 7.85 -1.28 17.39
N LEU A 211 7.22 -1.55 18.53
CA LEU A 211 5.78 -1.77 18.62
C LEU A 211 5.00 -0.57 18.06
N ILE A 212 5.36 0.65 18.49
CA ILE A 212 4.76 1.89 17.99
C ILE A 212 4.98 2.01 16.47
N CYS A 213 6.20 1.74 15.99
CA CYS A 213 6.52 1.80 14.56
C CYS A 213 5.70 0.81 13.75
N ILE A 214 5.53 -0.44 14.21
CA ILE A 214 4.74 -1.48 13.54
C ILE A 214 3.29 -1.03 13.39
N CYS A 215 2.68 -0.50 14.46
CA CYS A 215 1.31 0.02 14.42
C CYS A 215 1.15 1.19 13.44
N LEU A 216 2.11 2.13 13.41
CA LEU A 216 2.07 3.28 12.51
C LEU A 216 2.35 2.90 11.05
N ILE A 217 3.28 1.98 10.81
CA ILE A 217 3.56 1.39 9.49
C ILE A 217 2.32 0.67 8.98
N PHE A 218 1.65 -0.12 9.82
CA PHE A 218 0.41 -0.79 9.45
C PHE A 218 -0.69 0.20 9.06
N ARG A 219 -0.92 1.23 9.88
CA ARG A 219 -1.87 2.29 9.57
C ARG A 219 -1.54 2.95 8.22
N PHE A 220 -0.27 3.22 7.96
CA PHE A 220 0.17 3.76 6.67
C PHE A 220 -0.19 2.82 5.53
N LEU A 221 0.13 1.53 5.62
CA LEU A 221 -0.12 0.52 4.58
C LEU A 221 -1.61 0.26 4.31
N ILE A 222 -2.50 0.47 5.28
CA ILE A 222 -3.96 0.39 5.06
C ILE A 222 -4.48 1.62 4.30
N ILE A 223 -4.02 2.81 4.71
CA ILE A 223 -4.54 4.08 4.17
C ILE A 223 -4.07 4.30 2.73
N HIS A 224 -2.86 3.84 2.40
CA HIS A 224 -2.23 4.18 1.13
C HIS A 224 -2.64 3.20 0.03
N PRO A 225 -3.06 3.69 -1.14
CA PRO A 225 -3.52 2.88 -2.24
C PRO A 225 -2.38 2.02 -2.78
N ILE A 226 -2.77 0.83 -3.21
CA ILE A 226 -1.86 -0.10 -3.87
C ILE A 226 -1.59 0.43 -5.28
N ASN A 227 -0.38 0.18 -5.81
CA ASN A 227 0.05 0.69 -7.12
C ASN A 227 -0.91 0.38 -8.29
N TYR A 228 -1.75 -0.65 -8.18
CA TYR A 228 -2.74 -1.01 -9.19
C TYR A 228 -3.83 0.06 -9.38
N GLU A 229 -4.16 0.82 -8.34
CA GLU A 229 -5.20 1.85 -8.40
C GLU A 229 -4.87 3.00 -9.37
N PHE A 230 -3.60 3.13 -9.81
CA PHE A 230 -3.19 4.11 -10.81
C PHE A 230 -3.47 3.68 -12.25
N ASN A 231 -3.72 2.40 -12.51
CA ASN A 231 -3.98 1.90 -13.86
C ASN A 231 -5.48 1.96 -14.20
N TRP A 232 -6.06 3.16 -14.05
CA TRP A 232 -7.50 3.40 -14.08
C TRP A 232 -8.16 2.99 -15.40
N ARG A 233 -7.44 3.05 -16.53
CA ARG A 233 -7.98 2.70 -17.86
C ARG A 233 -8.51 1.27 -17.94
N ASN A 234 -7.99 0.35 -17.13
CA ASN A 234 -8.45 -1.04 -17.10
C ASN A 234 -9.71 -1.23 -16.26
N VAL A 235 -10.03 -0.26 -15.40
CA VAL A 235 -11.08 -0.34 -14.38
C VAL A 235 -12.27 0.55 -14.71
N VAL A 236 -12.02 1.73 -15.28
CA VAL A 236 -13.05 2.64 -15.77
C VAL A 236 -13.61 2.10 -17.08
N GLU A 237 -14.92 1.89 -17.15
CA GLU A 237 -15.60 1.50 -18.38
C GLU A 237 -15.93 2.73 -19.21
N ASP A 238 -16.58 3.72 -18.59
CA ASP A 238 -17.10 4.90 -19.29
C ASP A 238 -17.02 6.15 -18.42
N ILE A 239 -16.82 7.29 -19.07
CA ILE A 239 -16.90 8.63 -18.47
C ILE A 239 -17.93 9.43 -19.25
N TYR A 240 -18.90 10.00 -18.54
CA TYR A 240 -19.93 10.90 -19.07
C TYR A 240 -19.82 12.27 -18.41
N ILE A 241 -19.94 13.32 -19.22
CA ILE A 241 -20.16 14.69 -18.76
C ILE A 241 -21.52 15.13 -19.27
N LEU A 242 -22.41 15.46 -18.35
CA LEU A 242 -23.79 15.83 -18.64
C LEU A 242 -24.02 17.30 -18.25
N SER A 243 -24.90 17.99 -18.97
CA SER A 243 -25.45 19.25 -18.50
C SER A 243 -26.32 19.01 -17.26
N LEU A 244 -26.64 20.08 -16.51
CA LEU A 244 -27.65 19.98 -15.44
C LEU A 244 -29.04 19.54 -15.94
N SER A 245 -29.36 19.79 -17.21
CA SER A 245 -30.59 19.31 -17.86
C SER A 245 -30.53 17.83 -18.26
N GLY A 246 -29.36 17.17 -18.15
CA GLY A 246 -29.18 15.76 -18.50
C GLY A 246 -28.76 15.50 -19.94
N ALA A 247 -28.48 16.55 -20.73
CA ALA A 247 -27.93 16.40 -22.07
C ALA A 247 -26.49 15.90 -21.99
N SER A 248 -26.15 14.89 -22.80
CA SER A 248 -24.78 14.37 -22.87
C SER A 248 -23.88 15.35 -23.61
N LEU A 249 -22.96 15.99 -22.88
CA LEU A 249 -21.98 16.94 -23.44
C LEU A 249 -20.75 16.22 -23.97
N PHE A 250 -20.33 15.16 -23.27
CA PHE A 250 -19.17 14.36 -23.63
C PHE A 250 -19.33 12.93 -23.13
N HIS A 251 -18.85 11.97 -23.93
CA HIS A 251 -18.80 10.56 -23.58
C HIS A 251 -17.50 9.94 -24.09
N GLN A 252 -16.82 9.19 -23.24
CA GLN A 252 -15.65 8.39 -23.62
C GLN A 252 -15.74 7.01 -22.99
N SER A 253 -15.72 6.00 -23.85
CA SER A 253 -15.61 4.60 -23.44
C SER A 253 -14.16 4.12 -23.48
N TYR A 254 -13.79 3.31 -22.49
CA TYR A 254 -12.49 2.65 -22.32
C TYR A 254 -12.62 1.11 -22.30
N SER A 255 -13.86 0.61 -22.41
CA SER A 255 -14.15 -0.81 -22.51
C SER A 255 -13.70 -1.38 -23.86
N ASN A 256 -12.60 -2.15 -23.88
CA ASN A 256 -12.17 -2.96 -25.05
C ASN A 256 -13.12 -4.11 -25.41
N ILE A 257 -14.18 -4.33 -24.63
CA ILE A 257 -15.15 -5.39 -24.88
C ILE A 257 -16.16 -4.82 -25.88
N ASN A 258 -16.37 -5.54 -26.99
CA ASN A 258 -17.42 -5.35 -28.01
C ASN A 258 -18.84 -5.40 -27.40
N LYS A 259 -19.13 -4.56 -26.40
CA LYS A 259 -20.50 -4.29 -25.96
C LYS A 259 -21.14 -3.51 -27.11
N LYS A 260 -22.33 -3.94 -27.55
CA LYS A 260 -23.14 -3.15 -28.47
C LYS A 260 -23.21 -1.72 -27.93
N PRO A 261 -22.95 -0.69 -28.75
CA PRO A 261 -22.99 0.68 -28.29
C PRO A 261 -24.37 0.94 -27.69
N ILE A 262 -24.41 1.10 -26.36
CA ILE A 262 -25.61 1.57 -25.69
C ILE A 262 -25.70 3.06 -26.03
N ASP A 263 -26.87 3.50 -26.48
CA ASP A 263 -27.08 4.90 -26.83
C ASP A 263 -26.75 5.80 -25.64
N ALA A 264 -25.76 6.68 -25.83
CA ALA A 264 -25.30 7.59 -24.79
C ALA A 264 -26.43 8.50 -24.29
N SER A 265 -27.42 8.80 -25.13
CA SER A 265 -28.60 9.59 -24.76
C SER A 265 -29.53 8.85 -23.79
N LEU A 266 -29.70 7.53 -23.95
CA LEU A 266 -30.46 6.69 -23.02
C LEU A 266 -29.75 6.61 -21.67
N VAL A 267 -28.43 6.44 -21.69
CA VAL A 267 -27.61 6.38 -20.47
C VAL A 267 -27.63 7.72 -19.75
N SER A 268 -27.48 8.85 -20.47
CA SER A 268 -27.54 10.18 -19.87
C SER A 268 -28.91 10.49 -19.27
N GLY A 269 -30.00 10.13 -19.96
CA GLY A 269 -31.36 10.27 -19.46
C GLY A 269 -31.61 9.49 -18.16
N ALA A 270 -31.15 8.23 -18.12
CA ALA A 270 -31.23 7.39 -16.93
C ALA A 270 -30.41 7.98 -15.75
N ILE A 271 -29.16 8.37 -16.00
CA ILE A 271 -28.29 8.97 -14.98
C ILE A 271 -28.89 10.27 -14.44
N SER A 272 -29.41 11.14 -15.32
CA SER A 272 -30.04 12.40 -14.93
C SER A 272 -31.25 12.16 -14.02
N THR A 273 -32.12 11.21 -14.41
CA THR A 273 -33.28 10.81 -13.60
C THR A 273 -32.86 10.34 -12.21
N VAL A 274 -31.82 9.50 -12.14
CA VAL A 274 -31.31 9.03 -10.84
C VAL A 274 -30.70 10.17 -10.03
N ASN A 275 -29.97 11.09 -10.67
CA ASN A 275 -29.40 12.24 -9.97
C ASN A 275 -30.50 13.17 -9.41
N ILE A 276 -31.59 13.39 -10.16
CA ILE A 276 -32.76 14.14 -9.69
C ILE A 276 -33.39 13.47 -8.47
N ILE A 277 -33.56 12.14 -8.51
CA ILE A 277 -34.08 11.36 -7.38
C ILE A 277 -33.15 11.51 -6.17
N LEU A 278 -31.83 11.34 -6.36
CA LEU A 278 -30.85 11.48 -5.28
C LEU A 278 -30.88 12.88 -4.66
N LYS A 279 -30.88 13.94 -5.47
CA LYS A 279 -30.99 15.33 -5.00
C LYS A 279 -32.26 15.58 -4.19
N LYS A 280 -33.39 15.05 -4.64
CA LYS A 280 -34.67 15.17 -3.92
C LYS A 280 -34.65 14.43 -2.58
N LEU A 281 -34.02 13.26 -2.52
CA LEU A 281 -33.94 12.43 -1.31
C LEU A 281 -32.95 12.99 -0.27
N THR A 282 -31.85 13.61 -0.69
CA THR A 282 -30.80 14.04 0.25
C THR A 282 -31.02 15.43 0.85
N LEU A 283 -32.06 16.17 0.45
CA LEU A 283 -32.32 17.58 0.83
C LEU A 283 -31.09 18.52 0.65
N SER A 284 -30.04 18.04 -0.02
CA SER A 284 -28.75 18.71 -0.12
C SER A 284 -28.76 19.56 -1.37
N GLN A 285 -28.91 20.88 -1.20
CA GLN A 285 -28.81 21.85 -2.30
C GLN A 285 -27.36 22.04 -2.82
N GLY A 286 -26.39 21.26 -2.32
CA GLY A 286 -24.96 21.45 -2.56
C GLY A 286 -24.29 20.35 -3.40
N LYS A 287 -23.03 20.63 -3.80
CA LYS A 287 -22.09 19.70 -4.46
C LYS A 287 -22.01 18.39 -3.67
N GLY A 288 -22.34 17.27 -4.29
CA GLY A 288 -22.36 15.96 -3.65
C GLY A 288 -21.81 14.87 -4.56
N ILE A 289 -21.17 13.86 -3.95
CA ILE A 289 -20.72 12.63 -4.63
C ILE A 289 -21.74 11.53 -4.33
N GLY A 290 -22.50 11.11 -5.34
CA GLY A 290 -23.35 9.94 -5.29
C GLY A 290 -22.59 8.69 -5.71
N ILE A 291 -22.81 7.56 -5.02
CA ILE A 291 -22.24 6.27 -5.41
C ILE A 291 -23.37 5.28 -5.52
N MET A 292 -23.54 4.71 -6.70
CA MET A 292 -24.42 3.57 -6.90
C MET A 292 -23.60 2.32 -7.16
N ARG A 293 -23.95 1.25 -6.46
CA ARG A 293 -23.29 -0.05 -6.61
C ARG A 293 -24.32 -1.05 -7.11
N LYS A 294 -24.09 -1.63 -8.28
CA LYS A 294 -24.86 -2.77 -8.82
C LYS A 294 -23.88 -3.88 -9.16
N LYS A 295 -24.24 -5.15 -8.99
CA LYS A 295 -23.33 -6.30 -9.19
C LYS A 295 -22.51 -6.14 -10.48
N GLY A 296 -21.19 -5.91 -10.33
CA GLY A 296 -20.24 -5.78 -11.43
C GLY A 296 -19.99 -4.35 -11.96
N ALA A 297 -20.67 -3.32 -11.45
CA ALA A 297 -20.45 -1.93 -11.85
C ALA A 297 -20.69 -0.95 -10.68
N ASN A 298 -19.78 0.01 -10.52
CA ASN A 298 -19.92 1.15 -9.63
C ASN A 298 -20.06 2.40 -10.47
N ILE A 299 -21.05 3.23 -10.12
CA ILE A 299 -21.33 4.49 -10.80
C ILE A 299 -21.04 5.59 -9.78
N TYR A 300 -20.05 6.42 -10.09
CA TYR A 300 -19.74 7.62 -9.33
C TYR A 300 -20.37 8.81 -10.04
N ILE A 301 -21.14 9.60 -9.30
CA ILE A 301 -21.77 10.82 -9.81
C ILE A 301 -21.24 11.97 -9.00
N TYR A 302 -20.70 12.99 -9.66
CA TYR A 302 -20.36 14.25 -9.03
C TYR A 302 -21.13 15.38 -9.70
N THR A 303 -21.93 16.10 -8.91
CA THR A 303 -22.67 17.26 -9.40
C THR A 303 -21.88 18.53 -9.10
N GLY A 304 -21.45 19.22 -10.16
CA GLY A 304 -20.88 20.56 -10.10
C GLY A 304 -21.94 21.67 -10.16
N LYS A 305 -21.50 22.90 -10.38
CA LYS A 305 -22.37 24.08 -10.56
C LYS A 305 -23.05 24.10 -11.94
N TYR A 306 -22.37 23.67 -13.00
CA TYR A 306 -22.84 23.77 -14.38
C TYR A 306 -23.00 22.41 -15.08
N CYS A 307 -22.29 21.38 -14.60
CA CYS A 307 -22.35 20.06 -15.20
C CYS A 307 -22.30 18.93 -14.16
N VAL A 308 -22.64 17.73 -14.61
CA VAL A 308 -22.62 16.50 -13.82
C VAL A 308 -21.63 15.53 -14.46
N GLY A 309 -20.64 15.12 -13.68
CA GLY A 309 -19.72 14.07 -14.06
C GLY A 309 -20.22 12.72 -13.61
N THR A 310 -20.19 11.74 -14.50
CA THR A 310 -20.47 10.34 -14.15
C THR A 310 -19.34 9.45 -14.62
N LEU A 311 -18.87 8.59 -13.74
CA LEU A 311 -17.83 7.61 -14.03
C LEU A 311 -18.36 6.22 -13.69
N ILE A 312 -18.31 5.32 -14.67
CA ILE A 312 -18.68 3.91 -14.50
C ILE A 312 -17.39 3.11 -14.39
N SER A 313 -17.27 2.30 -13.34
CA SER A 313 -16.12 1.43 -13.11
C SER A 313 -16.54 0.01 -12.78
N LYS A 314 -15.70 -0.96 -13.11
CA LYS A 314 -15.88 -2.37 -12.72
C LYS A 314 -15.65 -2.57 -11.22
N GLU A 315 -14.86 -1.71 -10.61
CA GLU A 315 -14.34 -1.87 -9.24
C GLU A 315 -14.48 -0.59 -8.42
N ASP A 316 -14.59 -0.75 -7.10
CA ASP A 316 -14.74 0.40 -6.22
C ASP A 316 -13.36 0.95 -5.83
N ILE A 317 -12.87 1.92 -6.60
CA ILE A 317 -11.59 2.61 -6.36
C ILE A 317 -11.88 3.97 -5.73
N GLY A 318 -11.38 4.19 -4.51
CA GLY A 318 -11.63 5.42 -3.74
C GLY A 318 -11.19 6.69 -4.46
N TYR A 319 -10.07 6.62 -5.19
CA TYR A 319 -9.47 7.76 -5.89
C TYR A 319 -10.25 8.22 -7.14
N LEU A 320 -11.06 7.36 -7.75
CA LEU A 320 -11.87 7.75 -8.93
C LEU A 320 -12.83 8.90 -8.59
N LYS A 321 -13.33 8.95 -7.35
CA LYS A 321 -14.15 10.05 -6.84
C LYS A 321 -13.40 11.38 -6.83
N TYR A 322 -12.15 11.34 -6.37
CA TYR A 322 -11.29 12.52 -6.32
C TYR A 322 -10.98 13.03 -7.73
N TYR A 323 -10.62 12.13 -8.66
CA TYR A 323 -10.36 12.50 -10.05
C TYR A 323 -11.60 13.03 -10.76
N LEU A 324 -12.77 12.41 -10.55
CA LEU A 324 -14.04 12.88 -11.13
C LEU A 324 -14.40 14.29 -10.62
N LYS A 325 -14.23 14.53 -9.32
CA LYS A 325 -14.42 15.87 -8.74
C LYS A 325 -13.49 16.89 -9.39
N LYS A 326 -12.18 16.59 -9.44
CA LYS A 326 -11.18 17.49 -10.02
C LYS A 326 -11.43 17.74 -11.52
N LEU A 327 -11.87 16.72 -12.24
CA LEU A 327 -12.26 16.81 -13.65
C LEU A 327 -13.39 17.82 -13.84
N ILE A 328 -14.47 17.68 -13.08
CA ILE A 328 -15.63 18.58 -13.20
C ILE A 328 -15.27 19.99 -12.79
N GLU A 329 -14.54 20.18 -11.70
CA GLU A 329 -14.09 21.51 -11.28
C GLU A 329 -13.20 22.17 -12.35
N ARG A 330 -12.32 21.41 -12.99
CA ARG A 330 -11.46 21.93 -14.08
C ARG A 330 -12.27 22.27 -15.33
N ILE A 331 -13.23 21.42 -15.72
CA ILE A 331 -14.14 21.67 -16.84
C ILE A 331 -14.95 22.94 -16.59
N GLU A 332 -15.52 23.11 -15.39
CA GLU A 332 -16.30 24.30 -15.04
C GLU A 332 -15.48 25.58 -15.07
N ILE A 333 -14.21 25.52 -14.68
CA ILE A 333 -13.31 26.69 -14.76
C ILE A 333 -13.05 27.06 -16.22
N ILE A 334 -12.74 26.08 -17.07
CA ILE A 334 -12.37 26.33 -18.49
C ILE A 334 -13.59 26.76 -19.31
N TYR A 335 -14.73 26.12 -19.09
CA TYR A 335 -15.94 26.29 -19.90
C TYR A 335 -17.00 27.19 -19.25
N LYS A 336 -16.66 27.94 -18.19
CA LYS A 336 -17.62 28.77 -17.44
C LYS A 336 -18.50 29.63 -18.35
N ASN A 337 -17.87 30.40 -19.25
CA ASN A 337 -18.57 31.31 -20.16
C ASN A 337 -19.41 30.54 -21.19
N VAL A 338 -18.93 29.37 -21.63
CA VAL A 338 -19.67 28.51 -22.57
C VAL A 338 -20.93 27.98 -21.91
N PHE A 339 -20.86 27.56 -20.65
CA PHE A 339 -22.03 27.04 -19.92
C PHE A 339 -23.12 28.08 -19.66
N GLU A 340 -22.75 29.34 -19.46
CA GLU A 340 -23.69 30.43 -19.20
C GLU A 340 -24.53 30.76 -20.45
N ASP A 341 -23.94 30.66 -21.65
CA ASP A 341 -24.58 31.01 -22.92
C ASP A 341 -24.80 29.81 -23.87
N TRP A 342 -24.79 28.58 -23.34
CA TRP A 342 -24.78 27.38 -24.18
C TRP A 342 -26.08 27.19 -24.97
N LYS A 343 -25.96 27.13 -26.32
CA LYS A 343 -27.09 26.94 -27.25
C LYS A 343 -27.22 25.52 -27.83
N GLY A 344 -26.55 24.54 -27.25
CA GLY A 344 -26.67 23.14 -27.69
C GLY A 344 -25.53 22.63 -28.59
N GLU A 345 -24.54 23.46 -28.91
CA GLU A 345 -23.38 23.04 -29.73
C GLU A 345 -22.47 22.10 -28.93
N LEU A 346 -22.34 20.84 -29.37
CA LEU A 346 -21.56 19.80 -28.69
C LEU A 346 -20.08 19.78 -29.05
N GLN A 347 -19.72 20.26 -30.25
CA GLN A 347 -18.34 20.19 -30.74
C GLN A 347 -17.35 20.98 -29.86
N ILE A 348 -17.84 22.01 -29.18
CA ILE A 348 -17.07 22.86 -28.25
C ILE A 348 -16.46 22.04 -27.10
N PHE A 349 -17.05 20.88 -26.76
CA PHE A 349 -16.61 20.02 -25.66
C PHE A 349 -15.64 18.90 -26.07
N HIS A 350 -15.26 18.78 -27.35
CA HIS A 350 -14.25 17.79 -27.78
C HIS A 350 -12.91 17.85 -27.01
N PRO A 351 -12.38 19.04 -26.64
CA PRO A 351 -11.15 19.14 -25.85
C PRO A 351 -11.24 18.55 -24.43
N ILE A 352 -12.43 18.18 -23.92
CA ILE A 352 -12.55 17.51 -22.62
C ILE A 352 -11.68 16.24 -22.55
N LYS A 353 -11.47 15.54 -23.67
CA LYS A 353 -10.59 14.37 -23.72
C LYS A 353 -9.17 14.68 -23.23
N SER A 354 -8.59 15.81 -23.63
CA SER A 354 -7.24 16.19 -23.19
C SER A 354 -7.21 16.54 -21.70
N ILE A 355 -8.28 17.17 -21.18
CA ILE A 355 -8.43 17.46 -19.75
C ILE A 355 -8.50 16.15 -18.93
N ILE A 356 -9.21 15.13 -19.42
CA ILE A 356 -9.25 13.81 -18.77
C ILE A 356 -7.84 13.20 -18.73
N GLU A 357 -7.11 13.23 -19.84
CA GLU A 357 -5.75 12.67 -19.92
C GLU A 357 -4.71 13.45 -19.08
N GLU A 358 -4.95 14.73 -18.81
CA GLU A 358 -4.14 15.54 -17.90
C GLU A 358 -4.42 15.22 -16.42
N ILE A 359 -5.69 15.03 -16.06
CA ILE A 359 -6.12 14.86 -14.66
C ILE A 359 -5.92 13.43 -14.16
N PHE A 360 -6.21 12.44 -15.01
CA PHE A 360 -6.06 11.04 -14.65
C PHE A 360 -4.61 10.59 -14.91
N PRO A 361 -3.92 9.98 -13.93
CA PRO A 361 -2.52 9.56 -14.07
C PRO A 361 -2.35 8.54 -15.20
N LYS A 362 -1.19 8.55 -15.86
CA LYS A 362 -0.86 7.59 -16.93
C LYS A 362 -0.52 6.21 -16.42
#